data_AF-A0AA90Q337-F1
#
_entry.id   AF-A0AA90Q337-F1
#
_cell.length_a   1.000
_cell.length_b   1.000
_cell.length_c   1.000
_cell.angle_alpha   90.00
_cell.angle_beta   90.00
_cell.angle_gamma   90.00
#
_symmetry.space_group_name_H-M   'P 1'
#
loop_
_entity.id
_entity.type
_entity.pdbx_description
1 polymer ?
#
loop_
_entity_poly.entity_id
_entity_poly.type
_entity_poly.pdbx_seq_one_letter_code
_entity_poly.pdbx_strand_id
1 'polypeptide(L)'
;MTIIELPFRATTEQACAWLEQQTGTPWTLARLIEQTLTPYVWLDYDASHPDLFGDANGGYAAPIFFEGDTARLVAGSDDVLITITKDAYKIVVQLPPPGFRRELHELRFLKKELEKLVARLKREAEPKPVAAETAHEARVGISRDEVIAAFAGMLRIDIGKALDDAGGIFGDEGARIKGSARKSKKQAMWNPVTLALGMNDLYRVPVSQLKRAFQGHDFLHPWLGQWNASLALLGK
;
A
#
# COMPACT_ATOMS: atom_id res chain seq x y z
N MET A 1 -10.83 9.23 -31.13
CA MET A 1 -11.34 8.47 -29.97
C MET A 1 -12.02 9.46 -29.04
N THR A 2 -13.29 9.24 -28.73
CA THR A 2 -14.02 10.00 -27.71
C THR A 2 -13.50 9.61 -26.34
N ILE A 3 -13.09 10.58 -25.53
CA ILE A 3 -12.67 10.33 -24.15
C ILE A 3 -13.95 10.17 -23.31
N ILE A 4 -14.14 9.00 -22.71
CA ILE A 4 -15.24 8.80 -21.77
C ILE A 4 -14.88 9.54 -20.48
N GLU A 5 -15.68 10.55 -20.12
CA GLU A 5 -15.54 11.23 -18.85
C GLU A 5 -16.17 10.39 -17.74
N LEU A 6 -15.40 10.09 -16.69
CA LEU A 6 -15.88 9.32 -15.55
C LEU A 6 -16.66 10.22 -14.57
N PRO A 7 -17.97 9.99 -14.36
CA PRO A 7 -18.76 10.74 -13.38
C PRO A 7 -18.33 10.45 -11.94
N PHE A 8 -18.66 11.33 -11.00
CA PHE A 8 -18.36 11.13 -9.57
C PHE A 8 -18.97 9.83 -9.01
N ARG A 9 -20.18 9.49 -9.48
CA ARG A 9 -20.93 8.27 -9.16
C ARG A 9 -21.24 7.56 -10.48
N ALA A 10 -20.37 6.64 -10.89
CA ALA A 10 -20.50 5.97 -12.18
C ALA A 10 -21.46 4.78 -12.09
N THR A 11 -22.32 4.57 -13.10
CA THR A 11 -23.05 3.31 -13.26
C THR A 11 -22.09 2.17 -13.57
N THR A 12 -22.56 0.92 -13.49
CA THR A 12 -21.79 -0.25 -13.92
C THR A 12 -21.31 -0.12 -15.36
N GLU A 13 -22.18 0.28 -16.31
CA GLU A 13 -21.74 0.41 -17.72
C GLU A 13 -20.70 1.51 -17.88
N GLN A 14 -20.88 2.66 -17.21
CA GLN A 14 -19.92 3.77 -17.26
C GLN A 14 -18.57 3.38 -16.68
N ALA A 15 -18.56 2.68 -15.53
CA ALA A 15 -17.34 2.21 -14.89
C ALA A 15 -16.61 1.19 -15.77
N CYS A 16 -17.33 0.22 -16.33
CA CYS A 16 -16.76 -0.79 -17.23
C CYS A 16 -16.19 -0.14 -18.51
N ALA A 17 -16.97 0.70 -19.19
CA ALA A 17 -16.54 1.36 -20.42
C ALA A 17 -15.33 2.27 -20.19
N TRP A 18 -15.30 3.00 -19.07
CA TRP A 18 -14.15 3.83 -18.72
C TRP A 18 -12.91 2.98 -18.41
N LEU A 19 -13.03 1.90 -17.63
CA LEU A 19 -11.89 1.02 -17.33
C LEU A 19 -11.37 0.29 -18.57
N GLU A 20 -12.25 -0.10 -19.49
CA GLU A 20 -11.86 -0.66 -20.78
C GLU A 20 -11.03 0.34 -21.58
N GLN A 21 -11.43 1.61 -21.62
CA GLN A 21 -10.62 2.67 -22.24
C GLN A 21 -9.25 2.85 -21.55
N GLN A 22 -9.18 2.69 -20.22
CA GLN A 22 -7.92 2.88 -19.46
C GLN A 22 -6.96 1.70 -19.53
N THR A 23 -7.48 0.48 -19.72
CA THR A 23 -6.70 -0.77 -19.61
C THR A 23 -6.58 -1.54 -20.91
N GLY A 24 -7.41 -1.23 -21.91
CA GLY A 24 -7.46 -1.95 -23.19
C GLY A 24 -8.04 -3.36 -23.09
N THR A 25 -8.70 -3.72 -21.99
CA THR A 25 -9.33 -5.04 -21.78
C THR A 25 -10.79 -4.89 -21.35
N PRO A 26 -11.69 -5.84 -21.68
CA PRO A 26 -13.10 -5.75 -21.31
C PRO A 26 -13.31 -5.87 -19.81
N TRP A 27 -14.29 -5.14 -19.28
CA TRP A 27 -14.66 -5.14 -17.86
C TRP A 27 -16.11 -5.55 -17.65
N THR A 28 -16.35 -6.26 -16.55
CA THR A 28 -17.68 -6.74 -16.12
C THR A 28 -17.90 -6.40 -14.65
N LEU A 29 -19.16 -6.43 -14.20
CA LEU A 29 -19.50 -6.24 -12.78
C LEU A 29 -18.74 -7.20 -11.87
N ALA A 30 -18.67 -8.48 -12.25
CA ALA A 30 -17.91 -9.50 -11.53
C ALA A 30 -16.44 -9.08 -11.36
N ARG A 31 -15.79 -8.66 -12.45
CA ARG A 31 -14.39 -8.22 -12.43
C ARG A 31 -14.18 -6.97 -11.55
N LEU A 32 -15.14 -6.05 -11.51
CA LEU A 32 -15.07 -4.89 -10.62
C LEU A 32 -15.03 -5.32 -9.15
N ILE A 33 -15.92 -6.25 -8.77
CA ILE A 33 -16.05 -6.76 -7.40
C ILE A 33 -14.83 -7.61 -7.01
N GLU A 34 -14.35 -8.48 -7.90
CA GLU A 34 -13.13 -9.27 -7.69
C GLU A 34 -11.88 -8.39 -7.48
N GLN A 35 -11.87 -7.19 -8.07
CA GLN A 35 -10.84 -6.18 -7.86
C GLN A 35 -11.03 -5.37 -6.57
N THR A 36 -11.89 -5.87 -5.66
CA THR A 36 -12.20 -5.34 -4.33
C THR A 36 -12.87 -3.96 -4.34
N LEU A 37 -13.56 -3.59 -5.44
CA LEU A 37 -14.39 -2.40 -5.45
C LEU A 37 -15.67 -2.66 -4.65
N THR A 38 -16.09 -1.68 -3.85
CA THR A 38 -17.34 -1.77 -3.08
C THR A 38 -18.44 -1.01 -3.81
N PRO A 39 -19.34 -1.69 -4.54
CA PRO A 39 -20.50 -1.02 -5.11
C PRO A 39 -21.42 -0.50 -4.01
N TYR A 40 -22.23 0.50 -4.34
CA TYR A 40 -23.28 0.99 -3.46
C TYR A 40 -24.54 1.32 -4.24
N VAL A 41 -25.67 1.36 -3.54
CA VAL A 41 -26.91 1.96 -4.04
C VAL A 41 -27.26 3.18 -3.21
N TRP A 42 -28.00 4.12 -3.79
CA TRP A 42 -28.61 5.17 -3.01
C TRP A 42 -29.88 4.63 -2.37
N LEU A 43 -29.99 4.67 -1.05
CA LEU A 43 -31.24 4.40 -0.35
C LEU A 43 -31.87 5.74 0.01
N ASP A 44 -33.03 6.03 -0.55
CA ASP A 44 -33.85 7.16 -0.14
C ASP A 44 -34.38 6.93 1.27
N TYR A 45 -34.65 8.03 1.98
CA TYR A 45 -35.19 7.98 3.34
C TYR A 45 -36.48 7.15 3.38
N ASP A 46 -36.53 6.18 4.30
CA ASP A 46 -37.67 5.32 4.54
C ASP A 46 -38.09 5.42 6.00
N ALA A 47 -39.29 5.94 6.23
CA ALA A 47 -39.87 6.13 7.56
C ALA A 47 -40.11 4.81 8.32
N SER A 48 -40.10 3.66 7.64
CA SER A 48 -40.19 2.35 8.28
C SER A 48 -38.85 1.85 8.82
N HIS A 49 -37.72 2.45 8.40
CA HIS A 49 -36.37 2.11 8.84
C HIS A 49 -35.57 3.35 9.25
N PRO A 50 -36.09 4.22 10.14
CA PRO A 50 -35.47 5.52 10.44
C PRO A 50 -34.05 5.40 10.98
N ASP A 51 -33.75 4.34 11.73
CA ASP A 51 -32.43 4.09 12.32
C ASP A 51 -31.31 3.94 11.28
N LEU A 52 -31.63 3.50 10.04
CA LEU A 52 -30.64 3.39 8.96
C LEU A 52 -30.17 4.77 8.46
N PHE A 53 -31.00 5.79 8.61
CA PHE A 53 -30.79 7.10 8.02
C PHE A 53 -30.20 8.10 9.02
N GLY A 54 -30.41 7.91 10.33
CA GLY A 54 -29.96 8.87 11.34
C GLY A 54 -30.46 10.28 11.02
N ASP A 55 -29.56 11.26 10.99
CA ASP A 55 -29.88 12.65 10.62
C ASP A 55 -29.91 12.91 9.09
N ALA A 56 -29.78 11.89 8.25
CA ALA A 56 -29.75 12.04 6.79
C ALA A 56 -31.15 12.26 6.19
N ASN A 57 -31.52 13.53 6.01
CA ASN A 57 -32.85 13.96 5.55
C ASN A 57 -33.23 13.64 4.09
N GLY A 58 -32.41 12.88 3.35
CA GLY A 58 -32.67 12.57 1.93
C GLY A 58 -32.17 11.21 1.46
N GLY A 59 -31.71 10.36 2.37
CA GLY A 59 -31.09 9.09 2.01
C GLY A 59 -29.57 9.10 2.08
N TYR A 60 -28.97 7.96 1.77
CA TYR A 60 -27.53 7.78 1.84
C TYR A 60 -27.02 6.70 0.87
N ALA A 61 -25.71 6.69 0.65
CA ALA A 61 -25.04 5.65 -0.14
C ALA A 61 -24.81 4.39 0.72
N ALA A 62 -25.60 3.35 0.47
CA ALA A 62 -25.55 2.07 1.16
C ALA A 62 -24.58 1.11 0.47
N PRO A 63 -23.42 0.81 1.08
CA PRO A 63 -22.42 -0.06 0.48
C PRO A 63 -22.88 -1.52 0.49
N ILE A 64 -22.55 -2.24 -0.58
CA ILE A 64 -22.73 -3.68 -0.72
C ILE A 64 -21.34 -4.30 -0.55
N PHE A 65 -21.00 -4.64 0.70
CA PHE A 65 -19.67 -5.10 1.07
C PHE A 65 -19.68 -6.51 1.67
N PHE A 66 -20.85 -7.03 2.02
CA PHE A 66 -20.96 -8.35 2.61
C PHE A 66 -20.74 -9.42 1.56
N GLU A 67 -19.90 -10.42 1.88
CA GLU A 67 -19.44 -11.43 0.94
C GLU A 67 -20.61 -12.16 0.27
N GLY A 68 -21.62 -12.56 1.03
CA GLY A 68 -22.81 -13.24 0.49
C GLY A 68 -23.58 -12.41 -0.55
N ASP A 69 -23.71 -11.11 -0.32
CA ASP A 69 -24.40 -10.19 -1.23
C ASP A 69 -23.55 -9.95 -2.50
N THR A 70 -22.24 -9.73 -2.32
CA THR A 70 -21.31 -9.53 -3.44
C THR A 70 -21.12 -10.80 -4.29
N ALA A 71 -21.15 -11.98 -3.68
CA ALA A 71 -21.03 -13.26 -4.38
C ALA A 71 -22.20 -13.48 -5.35
N ARG A 72 -23.42 -13.06 -4.99
CA ARG A 72 -24.57 -13.08 -5.91
C ARG A 72 -24.35 -12.20 -7.13
N LEU A 73 -23.81 -10.99 -6.93
CA LEU A 73 -23.51 -10.07 -8.02
C LEU A 73 -22.41 -10.61 -8.94
N VAL A 74 -21.37 -11.22 -8.37
CA VAL A 74 -20.30 -11.89 -9.13
C VAL A 74 -20.85 -13.08 -9.93
N ALA A 75 -21.79 -13.83 -9.36
CA ALA A 75 -22.46 -14.94 -10.03
C ALA A 75 -23.46 -14.51 -11.14
N GLY A 76 -23.65 -13.21 -11.36
CA GLY A 76 -24.52 -12.70 -12.41
C GLY A 76 -26.01 -12.63 -12.03
N SER A 77 -26.31 -12.38 -10.74
CA SER A 77 -27.68 -12.11 -10.29
C SER A 77 -28.37 -11.00 -11.09
N ASP A 78 -29.66 -11.16 -11.37
CA ASP A 78 -30.49 -10.17 -12.09
C ASP A 78 -30.83 -8.93 -11.24
N ASP A 79 -30.67 -9.02 -9.92
CA ASP A 79 -30.96 -7.96 -8.96
C ASP A 79 -29.84 -7.75 -7.94
N VAL A 80 -29.87 -6.59 -7.29
CA VAL A 80 -29.07 -6.27 -6.11
C VAL A 80 -29.86 -6.66 -4.87
N LEU A 81 -29.32 -7.59 -4.08
CA LEU A 81 -29.85 -7.92 -2.76
C LEU A 81 -28.88 -7.40 -1.70
N ILE A 82 -29.42 -6.70 -0.72
CA ILE A 82 -28.69 -6.15 0.42
C ILE A 82 -29.25 -6.80 1.67
N THR A 83 -28.48 -7.69 2.28
CA THR A 83 -28.83 -8.34 3.54
C THR A 83 -28.06 -7.70 4.71
N ILE A 84 -26.85 -7.21 4.45
CA ILE A 84 -26.03 -6.48 5.42
C ILE A 84 -25.46 -5.24 4.74
N THR A 85 -25.61 -4.08 5.38
CA THR A 85 -25.05 -2.83 4.90
C THR A 85 -24.46 -2.01 6.04
N LYS A 86 -24.05 -0.78 5.75
CA LYS A 86 -23.74 0.21 6.76
C LYS A 86 -24.82 1.28 6.74
N ASP A 87 -25.20 1.81 7.88
CA ASP A 87 -26.12 2.95 7.99
C ASP A 87 -25.46 4.27 7.56
N ALA A 88 -26.19 5.38 7.70
CA ALA A 88 -25.68 6.72 7.43
C ALA A 88 -24.42 7.09 8.24
N TYR A 89 -24.29 6.58 9.48
CA TYR A 89 -23.13 6.77 10.36
C TYR A 89 -22.00 5.76 10.15
N LYS A 90 -22.13 4.89 9.14
CA LYS A 90 -21.17 3.84 8.78
C LYS A 90 -21.10 2.67 9.77
N ILE A 91 -22.10 2.51 10.63
CA ILE A 91 -22.25 1.38 11.53
C ILE A 91 -22.84 0.22 10.73
N VAL A 92 -22.33 -1.00 10.95
CA VAL A 92 -22.82 -2.20 10.25
C VAL A 92 -24.21 -2.56 10.79
N VAL A 93 -25.17 -2.75 9.87
CA VAL A 93 -26.55 -3.12 10.18
C VAL A 93 -26.96 -4.30 9.31
N GLN A 94 -27.56 -5.31 9.95
CA GLN A 94 -28.23 -6.42 9.27
C GLN A 94 -29.69 -6.04 9.01
N LEU A 95 -30.13 -6.18 7.77
CA LEU A 95 -31.49 -5.86 7.36
C LEU A 95 -32.43 -7.02 7.68
N PRO A 96 -33.71 -6.75 8.03
CA PRO A 96 -34.69 -7.81 8.26
C PRO A 96 -34.91 -8.62 6.96
N PRO A 97 -35.10 -9.95 7.04
CA PRO A 97 -35.37 -10.78 5.87
C PRO A 97 -36.58 -10.28 5.07
N PRO A 98 -36.54 -10.28 3.72
CA PRO A 98 -35.48 -10.85 2.88
C PRO A 98 -34.26 -9.92 2.63
N GLY A 99 -34.21 -8.74 3.26
CA GLY A 99 -33.28 -7.67 2.91
C GLY A 99 -33.89 -6.70 1.89
N PHE A 100 -33.09 -5.73 1.43
CA PHE A 100 -33.54 -4.78 0.41
C PHE A 100 -33.13 -5.22 -0.98
N ARG A 101 -34.07 -5.11 -1.92
CA ARG A 101 -33.82 -5.36 -3.35
C ARG A 101 -33.75 -4.05 -4.12
N ARG A 102 -32.81 -3.96 -5.05
CA ARG A 102 -32.62 -2.84 -5.97
C ARG A 102 -32.30 -3.37 -7.36
N GLU A 103 -32.55 -2.52 -8.36
CA GLU A 103 -32.27 -2.85 -9.75
C GLU A 103 -30.75 -2.75 -10.01
N LEU A 104 -30.22 -3.59 -10.89
CA LEU A 104 -28.78 -3.57 -11.21
C LEU A 104 -28.29 -2.22 -11.73
N HIS A 105 -29.13 -1.50 -12.47
CA HIS A 105 -28.79 -0.19 -13.02
C HIS A 105 -28.71 0.91 -11.94
N GLU A 106 -29.10 0.63 -10.69
CA GLU A 106 -28.96 1.54 -9.55
C GLU A 106 -27.58 1.44 -8.89
N LEU A 107 -26.78 0.42 -9.22
CA LEU A 107 -25.41 0.28 -8.72
C LEU A 107 -24.55 1.47 -9.13
N ARG A 108 -23.80 1.97 -8.16
CA ARG A 108 -22.84 3.05 -8.35
C ARG A 108 -21.47 2.67 -7.82
N PHE A 109 -20.46 3.21 -8.49
CA PHE A 109 -19.06 3.14 -8.10
C PHE A 109 -18.50 4.54 -7.93
N LEU A 110 -17.67 4.74 -6.90
CA LEU A 110 -17.02 6.02 -6.66
C LEU A 110 -15.87 6.22 -7.65
N LYS A 111 -15.85 7.37 -8.33
CA LYS A 111 -14.76 7.78 -9.24
C LYS A 111 -13.38 7.55 -8.65
N LYS A 112 -13.19 7.98 -7.40
CA LYS A 112 -11.92 7.88 -6.67
C LYS A 112 -11.43 6.43 -6.53
N GLU A 113 -12.34 5.46 -6.39
CA GLU A 113 -11.97 4.05 -6.25
C GLU A 113 -11.58 3.44 -7.60
N LEU A 114 -12.30 3.81 -8.67
CA LEU A 114 -11.96 3.42 -10.04
C LEU A 114 -10.61 4.00 -10.48
N GLU A 115 -10.34 5.27 -10.17
CA GLU A 115 -9.04 5.90 -10.43
C GLU A 115 -7.89 5.22 -9.67
N LYS A 116 -8.11 4.88 -8.39
CA LYS A 116 -7.15 4.10 -7.60
C LYS A 116 -6.89 2.73 -8.20
N LEU A 117 -7.94 2.05 -8.67
CA LEU A 117 -7.82 0.75 -9.34
C LEU A 117 -6.95 0.86 -10.59
N VAL A 118 -7.21 1.84 -11.46
CA VAL A 118 -6.38 2.07 -12.66
C VAL A 118 -4.92 2.36 -12.29
N ALA A 119 -4.69 3.20 -11.28
CA ALA A 119 -3.33 3.47 -10.81
C ALA A 119 -2.62 2.19 -10.31
N ARG A 120 -3.34 1.31 -9.59
CA ARG A 120 -2.83 0.01 -9.15
C ARG A 120 -2.50 -0.88 -10.36
N LEU A 121 -3.43 -1.04 -11.29
CA LEU A 121 -3.26 -1.90 -12.47
C LEU A 121 -2.13 -1.42 -13.39
N LYS A 122 -1.97 -0.11 -13.58
CA LYS A 122 -0.86 0.44 -14.38
C LYS A 122 0.50 0.12 -13.74
N ARG A 123 0.61 0.21 -12.41
CA ARG A 123 1.83 -0.21 -11.68
C ARG A 123 2.08 -1.71 -11.79
N GLU A 124 1.03 -2.53 -11.81
CA GLU A 124 1.15 -3.98 -11.97
C GLU A 124 1.49 -4.41 -13.40
N ALA A 125 1.06 -3.62 -14.40
CA ALA A 125 1.26 -3.87 -15.83
C ALA A 125 2.56 -3.26 -16.39
N GLU A 126 3.17 -2.29 -15.71
CA GLU A 126 4.56 -1.92 -15.96
C GLU A 126 5.41 -3.19 -15.88
N PRO A 127 6.29 -3.45 -16.87
CA PRO A 127 7.09 -4.66 -16.88
C PRO A 127 7.84 -4.70 -15.56
N LYS A 128 7.50 -5.70 -14.73
CA LYS A 128 8.34 -6.07 -13.61
C LYS A 128 9.75 -6.20 -14.21
N PRO A 129 10.73 -5.39 -13.78
CA PRO A 129 12.11 -5.75 -14.02
C PRO A 129 12.21 -7.21 -13.59
N VAL A 130 12.81 -8.05 -14.45
CA VAL A 130 13.11 -9.46 -14.16
C VAL A 130 13.42 -9.55 -12.68
N ALA A 131 12.59 -10.30 -11.93
CA ALA A 131 12.64 -10.34 -10.49
C ALA A 131 14.02 -10.83 -10.02
N ALA A 132 14.94 -9.89 -9.85
CA ALA A 132 15.79 -9.89 -8.69
C ALA A 132 14.87 -9.43 -7.56
N GLU A 133 14.75 -10.25 -6.52
CA GLU A 133 14.05 -9.89 -5.29
C GLU A 133 14.71 -8.63 -4.68
N THR A 134 14.20 -7.47 -5.04
CA THR A 134 14.59 -6.15 -4.51
C THR A 134 13.32 -5.28 -4.58
N ALA A 135 12.99 -4.39 -3.66
CA ALA A 135 13.60 -4.00 -2.42
C ALA A 135 12.48 -3.39 -1.55
N HIS A 136 12.62 -3.57 -0.25
CA HIS A 136 11.89 -2.87 0.79
C HIS A 136 12.30 -1.39 0.83
N GLU A 137 12.10 -0.62 -0.24
CA GLU A 137 12.09 0.85 -0.18
C GLU A 137 10.71 1.25 0.36
N ALA A 138 10.48 1.69 1.60
CA ALA A 138 11.23 2.70 2.32
C ALA A 138 11.00 2.57 3.85
N ARG A 139 12.00 2.05 4.56
CA ARG A 139 12.62 2.87 5.61
C ARG A 139 13.85 3.47 4.94
N VAL A 140 13.95 4.80 4.89
CA VAL A 140 14.95 5.55 4.09
C VAL A 140 16.36 5.47 4.73
N GLY A 141 16.70 4.33 5.33
CA GLY A 141 17.87 4.11 6.18
C GLY A 141 17.50 3.91 7.65
N ILE A 142 18.54 3.82 8.48
CA ILE A 142 18.47 3.84 9.94
C ILE A 142 19.01 5.16 10.47
N SER A 143 18.50 5.60 11.62
CA SER A 143 18.90 6.81 12.34
C SER A 143 20.28 6.66 13.00
N ARG A 144 20.83 7.78 13.47
CA ARG A 144 22.15 7.80 14.15
C ARG A 144 22.17 6.88 15.37
N ASP A 145 21.11 6.92 16.16
CA ASP A 145 21.03 6.15 17.40
C ASP A 145 20.92 4.64 17.09
N GLU A 146 20.23 4.27 16.01
CA GLU A 146 20.18 2.90 15.51
C GLU A 146 21.53 2.42 14.98
N VAL A 147 22.30 3.30 14.29
CA VAL A 147 23.68 2.97 13.86
C VAL A 147 24.58 2.72 15.06
N ILE A 148 24.52 3.58 16.07
CA ILE A 148 25.32 3.44 17.29
C ILE A 148 24.92 2.17 18.03
N ALA A 149 23.61 1.93 18.21
CA ALA A 149 23.10 0.76 18.91
C ALA A 149 23.54 -0.55 18.24
N ALA A 150 23.55 -0.61 16.90
CA ALA A 150 23.92 -1.82 16.18
C ALA A 150 25.44 -2.02 16.03
N PHE A 151 26.21 -0.95 15.84
CA PHE A 151 27.56 -1.05 15.28
C PHE A 151 28.67 -0.46 16.14
N ALA A 152 28.36 0.36 17.16
CA ALA A 152 29.40 1.05 17.94
C ALA A 152 30.37 0.08 18.62
N GLY A 153 29.88 -1.05 19.14
CA GLY A 153 30.71 -2.06 19.81
C GLY A 153 31.63 -2.86 18.88
N MET A 154 31.58 -2.63 17.56
CA MET A 154 32.36 -3.39 16.58
C MET A 154 33.60 -2.64 16.10
N LEU A 155 33.68 -1.33 16.35
CA LEU A 155 34.79 -0.48 15.92
C LEU A 155 35.60 -0.01 17.11
N ARG A 156 36.89 0.25 16.87
CA ARG A 156 37.79 0.90 17.84
C ARG A 156 37.76 2.42 17.77
N ILE A 157 36.86 2.98 16.98
CA ILE A 157 36.67 4.42 16.79
C ILE A 157 35.32 4.85 17.37
N ASP A 158 35.21 6.12 17.73
CA ASP A 158 33.92 6.72 18.07
C ASP A 158 33.07 6.84 16.81
N ILE A 159 32.16 5.89 16.63
CA ILE A 159 31.27 5.84 15.46
C ILE A 159 30.34 7.06 15.44
N GLY A 160 29.94 7.58 16.60
CA GLY A 160 29.09 8.77 16.69
C GLY A 160 29.79 10.00 16.12
N LYS A 161 31.06 10.21 16.53
CA LYS A 161 31.90 11.28 15.99
C LYS A 161 32.20 11.08 14.49
N ALA A 162 32.46 9.85 14.06
CA ALA A 162 32.69 9.54 12.65
C ALA A 162 31.48 9.86 11.76
N LEU A 163 30.26 9.63 12.25
CA LEU A 163 29.02 10.00 11.54
C LEU A 163 28.83 11.52 11.45
N ASP A 164 29.27 12.25 12.47
CA ASP A 164 29.15 13.72 12.55
C ASP A 164 30.16 14.44 11.65
N ASP A 165 31.39 13.93 11.57
CA ASP A 165 32.50 14.52 10.82
C ASP A 165 32.38 14.30 9.29
N ALA A 166 31.44 13.46 8.83
CA ALA A 166 31.19 13.11 7.41
C ALA A 166 32.45 12.68 6.63
N GLY A 167 33.55 12.36 7.32
CA GLY A 167 34.84 12.09 6.72
C GLY A 167 34.99 10.61 6.39
N GLY A 168 35.00 10.29 5.09
CA GLY A 168 35.88 9.29 4.46
C GLY A 168 35.86 7.83 4.92
N ILE A 169 35.03 7.46 5.89
CA ILE A 169 34.92 6.08 6.39
C ILE A 169 33.90 5.28 5.56
N PHE A 170 32.97 5.97 4.94
CA PHE A 170 31.97 5.38 4.07
C PHE A 170 32.03 6.23 2.81
N GLY A 171 32.72 5.72 1.78
CA GLY A 171 33.09 6.45 0.56
C GLY A 171 32.02 7.44 0.10
N ASP A 172 32.48 8.64 -0.25
CA ASP A 172 31.71 9.82 -0.66
C ASP A 172 30.26 9.52 -1.09
N GLU A 173 29.30 10.09 -0.38
CA GLU A 173 27.85 10.01 -0.60
C GLU A 173 27.16 8.62 -0.52
N GLY A 174 27.87 7.49 -0.49
CA GLY A 174 27.26 6.17 -0.74
C GLY A 174 26.36 5.59 0.37
N ALA A 175 26.70 5.80 1.64
CA ALA A 175 25.92 5.26 2.77
C ALA A 175 24.93 6.27 3.36
N ARG A 176 25.14 7.57 3.13
CA ARG A 176 24.31 8.63 3.70
C ARG A 176 23.16 8.91 2.75
N ILE A 177 21.96 8.58 3.18
CA ILE A 177 20.76 8.86 2.40
C ILE A 177 20.30 10.28 2.78
N LYS A 178 20.22 11.19 1.80
CA LYS A 178 19.70 12.55 2.01
C LYS A 178 18.22 12.45 2.42
N GLY A 179 17.95 12.62 3.71
CA GLY A 179 16.60 12.99 4.17
C GLY A 179 16.16 14.23 3.39
N SER A 180 14.90 14.24 2.92
CA SER A 180 14.37 15.14 1.89
C SER A 180 15.02 16.54 1.86
N ALA A 181 15.46 16.95 0.67
CA ALA A 181 16.06 18.24 0.36
C ALA A 181 15.51 19.40 1.24
N ARG A 182 16.42 20.07 1.97
CA ARG A 182 16.21 21.10 3.02
C ARG A 182 15.79 20.56 4.39
N LYS A 183 16.75 20.08 5.19
CA LYS A 183 16.93 20.44 6.62
C LYS A 183 18.08 19.66 7.26
N SER A 184 18.98 20.39 7.93
CA SER A 184 19.86 19.99 9.05
C SER A 184 20.74 18.72 8.94
N LYS A 185 22.05 18.86 9.20
CA LYS A 185 22.99 17.74 9.43
C LYS A 185 22.50 16.72 10.47
N LYS A 186 21.60 17.11 11.38
CA LYS A 186 21.06 16.29 12.48
C LYS A 186 19.96 15.29 12.07
N GLN A 187 19.47 15.31 10.82
CA GLN A 187 18.44 14.39 10.32
C GLN A 187 18.96 13.52 9.16
N ALA A 188 20.27 13.21 9.18
CA ALA A 188 20.83 12.24 8.24
C ALA A 188 20.31 10.84 8.58
N MET A 189 20.04 10.04 7.54
CA MET A 189 19.75 8.63 7.65
C MET A 189 20.86 7.85 6.94
N TRP A 190 21.11 6.61 7.36
CA TRP A 190 22.17 5.79 6.82
C TRP A 190 21.67 4.45 6.29
N ASN A 191 22.23 3.99 5.17
CA ASN A 191 22.03 2.63 4.69
C ASN A 191 22.86 1.65 5.55
N PRO A 192 22.24 0.76 6.34
CA PRO A 192 22.97 -0.14 7.22
C PRO A 192 23.82 -1.17 6.47
N VAL A 193 23.42 -1.58 5.26
CA VAL A 193 24.17 -2.55 4.45
C VAL A 193 25.46 -1.92 3.95
N THR A 194 25.38 -0.72 3.38
CA THR A 194 26.57 0.01 2.92
C THR A 194 27.51 0.33 4.08
N LEU A 195 26.98 0.70 5.26
CA LEU A 195 27.80 0.89 6.46
C LEU A 195 28.53 -0.40 6.85
N ALA A 196 27.82 -1.53 6.97
CA ALA A 196 28.41 -2.79 7.38
C ALA A 196 29.49 -3.29 6.41
N LEU A 197 29.28 -3.15 5.10
CA LEU A 197 30.29 -3.49 4.09
C LEU A 197 31.53 -2.59 4.22
N GLY A 198 31.34 -1.28 4.37
CA GLY A 198 32.46 -0.37 4.62
C GLY A 198 33.24 -0.71 5.90
N MET A 199 32.55 -1.14 6.96
CA MET A 199 33.19 -1.63 8.19
C MET A 199 34.01 -2.92 7.96
N ASN A 200 33.52 -3.84 7.14
CA ASN A 200 34.27 -5.04 6.78
C ASN A 200 35.52 -4.69 5.96
N ASP A 201 35.40 -3.77 5.01
CA ASP A 201 36.47 -3.46 4.07
C ASP A 201 37.57 -2.60 4.70
N LEU A 202 37.20 -1.53 5.42
CA LEU A 202 38.14 -0.55 5.95
C LEU A 202 38.63 -0.86 7.37
N TYR A 203 37.76 -1.43 8.21
CA TYR A 203 38.09 -1.75 9.60
C TYR A 203 38.24 -3.24 9.87
N ARG A 204 38.11 -4.09 8.85
CA ARG A 204 38.26 -5.54 8.97
C ARG A 204 37.32 -6.15 10.01
N VAL A 205 36.15 -5.54 10.22
CA VAL A 205 35.12 -6.13 11.10
C VAL A 205 34.68 -7.47 10.49
N PRO A 206 34.75 -8.60 11.21
CA PRO A 206 34.39 -9.90 10.65
C PRO A 206 32.94 -9.97 10.16
N VAL A 207 32.72 -10.58 8.99
CA VAL A 207 31.36 -10.76 8.41
C VAL A 207 30.43 -11.50 9.35
N SER A 208 30.94 -12.46 10.13
CA SER A 208 30.17 -13.20 11.13
C SER A 208 29.60 -12.30 12.23
N GLN A 209 30.35 -11.27 12.63
CA GLN A 209 29.91 -10.28 13.61
C GLN A 209 28.85 -9.35 13.04
N LEU A 210 29.02 -8.93 11.78
CA LEU A 210 28.03 -8.11 11.05
C LEU A 210 26.74 -8.89 10.82
N LYS A 211 26.82 -10.17 10.42
CA LYS A 211 25.65 -11.04 10.25
C LYS A 211 24.85 -11.17 11.55
N ARG A 212 25.53 -11.27 12.70
CA ARG A 212 24.89 -11.30 14.02
C ARG A 212 24.18 -9.97 14.33
N ALA A 213 24.76 -8.84 13.94
CA ALA A 213 24.13 -7.53 14.10
C ALA A 213 22.79 -7.46 13.36
N PHE A 214 22.76 -7.84 12.08
CA PHE A 214 21.53 -7.82 11.28
C PHE A 214 20.44 -8.77 11.79
N GLN A 215 20.82 -9.84 12.50
CA GLN A 215 19.87 -10.77 13.13
C GLN A 215 19.42 -10.29 14.51
N GLY A 216 20.28 -9.58 15.25
CA GLY A 216 20.05 -9.20 16.65
C GLY A 216 19.30 -7.89 16.86
N HIS A 217 19.02 -7.12 15.81
CA HIS A 217 18.30 -5.85 15.91
C HIS A 217 17.08 -5.85 14.98
N ASP A 218 15.88 -5.68 15.56
CA ASP A 218 14.61 -5.71 14.82
C ASP A 218 14.54 -4.64 13.71
N PHE A 219 15.18 -3.49 13.91
CA PHE A 219 15.26 -2.42 12.90
C PHE A 219 16.16 -2.77 11.71
N LEU A 220 17.01 -3.79 11.83
CA LEU A 220 17.84 -4.33 10.74
C LEU A 220 17.20 -5.52 10.02
N HIS A 221 16.17 -6.17 10.57
CA HIS A 221 15.50 -7.30 9.92
C HIS A 221 15.00 -6.98 8.50
N PRO A 222 14.40 -5.80 8.22
CA PRO A 222 13.99 -5.45 6.87
C PRO A 222 15.15 -5.39 5.86
N TRP A 223 16.38 -5.23 6.35
CA TRP A 223 17.60 -5.12 5.53
C TRP A 223 18.33 -6.46 5.35
N LEU A 224 17.88 -7.54 5.99
CA LEU A 224 18.50 -8.87 5.89
C LEU A 224 18.55 -9.39 4.46
N GLY A 225 17.49 -9.16 3.67
CA GLY A 225 17.45 -9.55 2.26
C GLY A 225 18.56 -8.89 1.45
N GLN A 226 18.70 -7.56 1.58
CA GLN A 226 19.74 -6.79 0.90
C GLN A 226 21.15 -7.17 1.39
N TRP A 227 21.33 -7.37 2.70
CA TRP A 227 22.59 -7.85 3.28
C TRP A 227 23.02 -9.20 2.70
N ASN A 228 22.12 -10.19 2.69
CA ASN A 228 22.40 -11.53 2.18
C ASN A 228 22.70 -11.50 0.67
N ALA A 229 21.96 -10.70 -0.10
CA ALA A 229 22.22 -10.52 -1.52
C ALA A 229 23.61 -9.92 -1.78
N SER A 230 24.02 -8.91 -1.00
CA SER A 230 25.37 -8.33 -1.08
C SER A 230 26.47 -9.33 -0.73
N LEU A 231 26.29 -10.16 0.30
CA LEU A 231 27.26 -11.21 0.64
C LEU A 231 27.41 -12.25 -0.48
N ALA A 232 26.29 -12.69 -1.05
CA ALA A 232 26.29 -13.65 -2.15
C ALA A 232 27.06 -13.13 -3.37
N LEU A 233 26.88 -11.84 -3.73
CA LEU A 233 27.63 -11.19 -4.82
C LEU A 233 29.13 -11.10 -4.53
N LEU A 234 29.52 -10.98 -3.26
CA LEU A 234 30.91 -10.91 -2.83
C LEU A 234 31.55 -12.30 -2.60
N GLY A 235 30.79 -13.39 -2.79
CA GLY A 235 31.25 -14.76 -2.53
C GLY A 235 31.57 -15.04 -1.05
N LYS A 236 30.90 -14.33 -0.12
CA LYS A 236 31.12 -14.39 1.33
C LYS A 236 29.96 -15.01 2.09
#